data_AF-B9ELQ2-F1
#
_entry.id   AF-B9ELQ2-F1
#
_cell.length_a   1.000
_cell.length_b   1.000
_cell.length_c   1.000
_cell.angle_alpha   90.00
_cell.angle_beta   90.00
_cell.angle_gamma   90.00
#
_symmetry.space_group_name_H-M   'P 1'
#
loop_
_entity.id
_entity.type
_entity.pdbx_description
1 polymer ?
#
loop_
_entity_poly.entity_id
_entity_poly.type
_entity_poly.pdbx_seq_one_letter_code
_entity_poly.pdbx_strand_id
1 'polypeptide(L)'
;MDMKKRIHLELRNRTPSDVRELVLDNCRSNEGKIEGLTAEFVNLEFLSLINVGLISVSNLPKLGKLKKLELSDNRISGGLDVLAEKLPNLTHLNLSGNKLKDISTLEPLKKLDSLKSLDLFNCEVTNLNDYRESVFKLLPQLTYLDGYDVEDREASDSDGEVDGVDDDDDEEDEEGEEEDFDEEDDDDEEGVEGEEEDEVSGDEEEEDVGIDGEVEDEDDEDDDEEVEAVKGEKRKREPDDEDDDDDDDDEDDD
;
A
#
# COMPACT_ATOMS: atom_id res chain seq x y z
N MET A 1 12.60 9.12 -1.34
CA MET A 1 12.00 9.51 -0.03
C MET A 1 11.31 8.29 0.55
N ASP A 2 11.33 8.09 1.87
CA ASP A 2 10.62 6.99 2.53
C ASP A 2 9.08 7.13 2.43
N MET A 3 8.36 6.02 2.34
CA MET A 3 6.89 6.00 2.18
C MET A 3 6.15 6.70 3.33
N LYS A 4 6.53 6.47 4.59
CA LYS A 4 5.87 7.10 5.75
C LYS A 4 6.06 8.61 5.74
N LYS A 5 7.27 9.05 5.37
CA LYS A 5 7.57 10.49 5.21
C LYS A 5 6.74 11.10 4.09
N ARG A 6 6.55 10.37 2.98
CA ARG A 6 5.73 10.85 1.86
C ARG A 6 4.26 10.99 2.29
N ILE A 7 3.70 10.00 2.98
CA ILE A 7 2.33 10.06 3.51
C ILE A 7 2.15 11.29 4.40
N HIS A 8 3.06 11.51 5.36
CA HIS A 8 2.98 12.67 6.24
C HIS A 8 2.97 14.02 5.47
N LEU A 9 3.76 14.12 4.39
CA LEU A 9 3.79 15.32 3.54
C LEU A 9 2.51 15.50 2.71
N GLU A 10 1.89 14.42 2.24
CA GLU A 10 0.64 14.47 1.46
C GLU A 10 -0.58 14.81 2.33
N LEU A 11 -0.55 14.45 3.61
CA LEU A 11 -1.63 14.80 4.54
C LEU A 11 -1.75 16.32 4.75
N ARG A 12 -0.65 17.08 4.77
CA ARG A 12 -0.64 18.55 4.92
C ARG A 12 -1.55 19.06 6.06
N ASN A 13 -1.47 18.41 7.22
CA ASN A 13 -2.29 18.65 8.42
C ASN A 13 -3.77 18.22 8.32
N ARG A 14 -4.19 17.55 7.24
CA ARG A 14 -5.49 16.87 7.17
C ARG A 14 -5.44 15.58 7.97
N THR A 15 -6.60 15.14 8.43
CA THR A 15 -6.71 13.80 9.02
C THR A 15 -6.74 12.76 7.89
N PRO A 16 -6.24 11.53 8.12
CA PRO A 16 -6.31 10.45 7.12
C PRO A 16 -7.74 10.18 6.61
N SER A 17 -8.75 10.40 7.45
CA SER A 17 -10.16 10.23 7.10
C SER A 17 -10.69 11.26 6.10
N ASP A 18 -10.06 12.43 5.97
CA ASP A 18 -10.50 13.48 5.03
C ASP A 18 -9.94 13.28 3.61
N VAL A 19 -9.04 12.31 3.43
CA VAL A 19 -8.30 12.12 2.18
C VAL A 19 -9.03 11.16 1.27
N ARG A 20 -9.47 11.66 0.10
CA ARG A 20 -10.06 10.87 -0.98
C ARG A 20 -9.04 10.35 -2.00
N GLU A 21 -7.93 11.05 -2.16
CA GLU A 21 -6.88 10.69 -3.12
C GLU A 21 -5.50 10.77 -2.46
N LEU A 22 -4.68 9.75 -2.70
CA LEU A 22 -3.32 9.69 -2.17
C LEU A 22 -2.33 9.19 -3.22
N VAL A 23 -1.33 10.01 -3.52
CA VAL A 23 -0.27 9.70 -4.49
C VAL A 23 1.05 9.52 -3.78
N LEU A 24 1.59 8.30 -3.83
CA LEU A 24 2.83 7.90 -3.15
C LEU A 24 3.92 7.49 -4.14
N ASP A 25 3.80 7.91 -5.40
CA ASP A 25 4.70 7.52 -6.47
C ASP A 25 6.16 7.91 -6.20
N ASN A 26 7.07 7.07 -6.70
CA ASN A 26 8.52 7.26 -6.59
C ASN A 26 9.03 7.40 -5.15
N CYS A 27 8.24 6.97 -4.15
CA CYS A 27 8.73 6.77 -2.81
C CYS A 27 9.46 5.42 -2.70
N ARG A 28 10.12 5.17 -1.57
CA ARG A 28 10.82 3.90 -1.31
C ARG A 28 10.02 3.12 -0.28
N SER A 29 9.55 1.94 -0.68
CA SER A 29 9.10 0.92 0.25
C SER A 29 10.28 0.25 0.95
N ASN A 30 10.08 -0.17 2.19
CA ASN A 30 11.06 -0.98 2.91
C ASN A 30 10.75 -2.46 2.66
N GLU A 31 11.76 -3.25 2.30
CA GLU A 31 11.62 -4.67 1.92
C GLU A 31 10.54 -4.95 0.85
N GLY A 32 10.17 -3.95 0.04
CA GLY A 32 9.10 -4.09 -0.95
C GLY A 32 7.69 -4.24 -0.34
N LYS A 33 7.47 -3.73 0.87
CA LYS A 33 6.18 -3.75 1.57
C LYS A 33 5.60 -2.36 1.75
N ILE A 34 4.27 -2.30 1.80
CA ILE A 34 3.53 -1.07 2.12
C ILE A 34 3.71 -0.75 3.60
N GLU A 35 3.99 0.52 3.90
CA GLU A 35 4.11 1.01 5.27
C GLU A 35 3.44 2.38 5.44
N GLY A 36 2.91 2.65 6.64
CA GLY A 36 2.31 3.94 6.98
C GLY A 36 0.86 4.12 6.50
N LEU A 37 0.36 3.26 5.62
CA LEU A 37 -1.07 3.16 5.35
C LEU A 37 -1.77 2.38 6.47
N THR A 38 -2.86 2.94 6.99
CA THR A 38 -3.68 2.37 8.07
C THR A 38 -5.14 2.28 7.62
N ALA A 39 -6.01 1.68 8.45
CA ALA A 39 -7.44 1.66 8.18
C ALA A 39 -8.15 3.01 8.41
N GLU A 40 -7.41 4.05 8.84
CA GLU A 40 -7.96 5.40 9.09
C GLU A 40 -8.27 6.16 7.81
N PHE A 41 -7.72 5.73 6.67
CA PHE A 41 -8.02 6.25 5.33
C PHE A 41 -9.40 5.76 4.82
N VAL A 42 -10.43 5.98 5.63
CA VAL A 42 -11.78 5.43 5.45
C VAL A 42 -12.49 5.96 4.20
N ASN A 43 -12.15 7.18 3.77
CA ASN A 43 -12.72 7.83 2.59
C ASN A 43 -11.81 7.81 1.36
N LEU A 44 -10.72 7.03 1.38
CA LEU A 44 -9.80 6.96 0.26
C LEU A 44 -10.44 6.21 -0.92
N GLU A 45 -10.53 6.88 -2.06
CA GLU A 45 -11.12 6.38 -3.31
C GLU A 45 -10.05 6.09 -4.37
N PHE A 46 -8.95 6.84 -4.36
CA PHE A 46 -7.82 6.70 -5.27
C PHE A 46 -6.50 6.54 -4.53
N LEU A 47 -5.72 5.51 -4.88
CA LEU A 47 -4.38 5.29 -4.35
C LEU A 47 -3.40 5.00 -5.48
N SER A 48 -2.33 5.80 -5.55
CA SER A 48 -1.23 5.59 -6.48
C SER A 48 0.06 5.21 -5.76
N LEU A 49 0.65 4.09 -6.15
CA LEU A 49 1.87 3.50 -5.62
C LEU A 49 2.79 3.11 -6.80
N ILE A 50 3.05 4.03 -7.71
CA ILE A 50 3.85 3.75 -8.92
C ILE A 50 5.34 3.80 -8.59
N ASN A 51 6.10 2.82 -9.08
CA ASN A 51 7.56 2.77 -8.96
C ASN A 51 8.06 2.96 -7.51
N VAL A 52 7.43 2.24 -6.57
CA VAL A 52 7.82 2.28 -5.15
C VAL A 52 8.63 1.06 -4.71
N GLY A 53 8.85 0.11 -5.62
CA GLY A 53 9.64 -1.10 -5.39
C GLY A 53 8.90 -2.21 -4.63
N LEU A 54 7.56 -2.22 -4.65
CA LEU A 54 6.76 -3.24 -3.98
C LEU A 54 6.97 -4.62 -4.59
N ILE A 55 7.08 -5.63 -3.75
CA ILE A 55 7.08 -7.05 -4.15
C ILE A 55 5.76 -7.75 -3.80
N SER A 56 4.98 -7.15 -2.89
CA SER A 56 3.71 -7.69 -2.40
C SER A 56 2.78 -6.58 -1.94
N VAL A 57 1.48 -6.87 -1.99
CA VAL A 57 0.38 -6.02 -1.51
C VAL A 57 -0.21 -6.51 -0.18
N SER A 58 0.44 -7.47 0.49
CA SER A 58 -0.07 -8.11 1.72
C SER A 58 -0.36 -7.14 2.87
N ASN A 59 0.35 -6.02 2.92
CA ASN A 59 0.26 -5.03 3.99
C ASN A 59 -0.80 -3.94 3.71
N LEU A 60 -1.65 -4.11 2.70
CA LEU A 60 -2.76 -3.20 2.48
C LEU A 60 -3.74 -3.24 3.67
N PRO A 61 -4.09 -2.08 4.25
CA PRO A 61 -5.20 -2.01 5.18
C PRO A 61 -6.52 -2.24 4.44
N LYS A 62 -7.60 -2.46 5.19
CA LYS A 62 -8.94 -2.52 4.59
C LYS A 62 -9.35 -1.10 4.19
N LEU A 63 -9.58 -0.88 2.90
CA LEU A 63 -9.98 0.41 2.34
C LEU A 63 -11.31 0.22 1.62
N GLY A 64 -12.41 0.38 2.35
CA GLY A 64 -13.74 0.04 1.88
C GLY A 64 -14.23 0.91 0.72
N LYS A 65 -13.80 2.17 0.65
CA LYS A 65 -14.21 3.12 -0.41
C LYS A 65 -13.24 3.19 -1.59
N LEU A 66 -12.14 2.42 -1.58
CA LEU A 66 -11.14 2.48 -2.65
C LEU A 66 -11.70 1.92 -3.95
N LYS A 67 -11.74 2.75 -4.99
CA LYS A 67 -12.25 2.41 -6.32
C LYS A 67 -11.13 2.21 -7.33
N LYS A 68 -10.02 2.94 -7.20
CA LYS A 68 -8.91 2.90 -8.16
C LYS A 68 -7.56 2.75 -7.48
N LEU A 69 -6.77 1.79 -7.96
CA LEU A 69 -5.45 1.45 -7.43
C LEU A 69 -4.42 1.34 -8.56
N GLU A 70 -3.40 2.20 -8.51
CA GLU A 70 -2.26 2.18 -9.43
C GLU A 70 -1.05 1.53 -8.75
N LEU A 71 -0.59 0.39 -9.28
CA LEU A 71 0.58 -0.36 -8.79
C LEU A 71 1.63 -0.56 -9.88
N SER A 72 1.64 0.31 -10.89
CA SER A 72 2.54 0.22 -12.04
C SER A 72 4.02 0.30 -11.65
N ASP A 73 4.88 -0.32 -12.45
CA ASP A 73 6.34 -0.29 -12.29
C ASP A 73 6.83 -0.80 -10.91
N ASN A 74 6.15 -1.82 -10.38
CA ASN A 74 6.59 -2.54 -9.19
C ASN A 74 7.16 -3.93 -9.56
N ARG A 75 7.32 -4.80 -8.57
CA ARG A 75 7.88 -6.16 -8.72
C ARG A 75 6.94 -7.22 -8.15
N ILE A 76 5.63 -6.95 -8.17
CA ILE A 76 4.61 -7.86 -7.67
C ILE A 76 4.54 -9.07 -8.60
N SER A 77 4.55 -10.28 -8.03
CA SER A 77 4.48 -11.53 -8.81
C SER A 77 3.33 -12.44 -8.39
N GLY A 78 2.45 -11.99 -7.49
CA GLY A 78 1.32 -12.76 -6.96
C GLY A 78 0.77 -12.15 -5.66
N GLY A 79 0.05 -12.97 -4.87
CA GLY A 79 -0.55 -12.52 -3.61
C GLY A 79 -1.70 -11.53 -3.79
N LEU A 80 -2.41 -11.63 -4.92
CA LEU A 80 -3.51 -10.73 -5.28
C LEU A 80 -4.81 -11.04 -4.52
N ASP A 81 -4.86 -12.16 -3.80
CA ASP A 81 -5.98 -12.57 -2.94
C ASP A 81 -6.31 -11.53 -1.87
N VAL A 82 -5.29 -10.84 -1.35
CA VAL A 82 -5.46 -9.77 -0.36
C VAL A 82 -6.28 -8.61 -0.91
N LEU A 83 -6.23 -8.34 -2.23
CA LEU A 83 -7.00 -7.26 -2.84
C LEU A 83 -8.51 -7.50 -2.66
N ALA A 84 -8.97 -8.74 -2.87
CA ALA A 84 -10.38 -9.09 -2.69
C ALA A 84 -10.86 -8.94 -1.24
N GLU A 85 -10.00 -9.22 -0.26
CA GLU A 85 -10.35 -9.09 1.16
C GLU A 85 -10.34 -7.64 1.65
N LYS A 86 -9.43 -6.82 1.10
CA LYS A 86 -9.17 -5.47 1.60
C LYS A 86 -9.91 -4.38 0.83
N LEU A 87 -10.18 -4.59 -0.46
CA LEU A 87 -10.66 -3.59 -1.41
C LEU A 87 -11.94 -4.08 -2.12
N PRO A 88 -13.05 -4.28 -1.39
CA PRO A 88 -14.25 -4.91 -1.94
C PRO A 88 -14.91 -4.11 -3.07
N ASN A 89 -14.70 -2.79 -3.11
CA ASN A 89 -15.30 -1.88 -4.09
C ASN A 89 -14.33 -1.44 -5.20
N LEU A 90 -13.21 -2.16 -5.38
CA LEU A 90 -12.23 -1.84 -6.39
C LEU A 90 -12.80 -2.06 -7.80
N THR A 91 -12.75 -1.03 -8.63
CA THR A 91 -13.25 -1.03 -10.02
C THR A 91 -12.12 -0.96 -11.05
N HIS A 92 -11.02 -0.29 -10.70
CA HIS A 92 -9.87 -0.05 -11.57
C HIS A 92 -8.58 -0.50 -10.90
N LEU A 93 -7.83 -1.36 -11.57
CA LEU A 93 -6.56 -1.89 -11.09
C LEU A 93 -5.50 -1.82 -12.18
N ASN A 94 -4.41 -1.08 -11.93
CA ASN A 94 -3.26 -1.10 -12.80
C ASN A 94 -2.11 -1.90 -12.17
N LEU A 95 -1.69 -2.96 -12.85
CA LEU A 95 -0.59 -3.83 -12.49
C LEU A 95 0.50 -3.84 -13.58
N SER A 96 0.49 -2.88 -14.50
CA SER A 96 1.48 -2.78 -15.57
C SER A 96 2.93 -2.75 -15.04
N GLY A 97 3.86 -3.31 -15.80
CA GLY A 97 5.28 -3.35 -15.44
C GLY A 97 5.66 -4.25 -14.25
N ASN A 98 4.74 -5.10 -13.75
CA ASN A 98 5.00 -6.05 -12.68
C ASN A 98 5.54 -7.41 -13.20
N LYS A 99 5.72 -8.39 -12.30
CA LYS A 99 6.31 -9.71 -12.57
C LYS A 99 5.27 -10.84 -12.58
N LEU A 100 4.11 -10.56 -13.17
CA LEU A 100 3.02 -11.52 -13.36
C LEU A 100 3.32 -12.36 -14.61
N LYS A 101 3.51 -13.67 -14.43
CA LYS A 101 3.95 -14.60 -15.47
C LYS A 101 2.82 -15.42 -16.06
N ASP A 102 1.95 -15.93 -15.20
CA ASP A 102 0.94 -16.92 -15.57
C ASP A 102 -0.47 -16.40 -15.35
N ILE A 103 -1.41 -16.82 -16.20
CA ILE A 103 -2.85 -16.51 -16.06
C ILE A 103 -3.39 -16.95 -14.69
N SER A 104 -2.87 -18.06 -14.13
CA SER A 104 -3.27 -18.55 -12.80
C SER A 104 -2.97 -17.56 -11.68
N THR A 105 -1.96 -16.69 -11.82
CA THR A 105 -1.66 -15.64 -10.82
C THR A 105 -2.77 -14.60 -10.69
N LEU A 106 -3.62 -14.48 -11.71
CA LEU A 106 -4.76 -13.57 -11.76
C LEU A 106 -6.04 -14.19 -11.20
N GLU A 107 -6.08 -15.50 -10.94
CA GLU A 107 -7.27 -16.18 -10.41
C GLU A 107 -7.88 -15.53 -9.17
N PRO A 108 -7.10 -15.02 -8.19
CA PRO A 108 -7.68 -14.36 -7.03
C PRO A 108 -8.51 -13.12 -7.37
N LEU A 109 -8.24 -12.44 -8.49
CA LEU A 109 -8.99 -11.26 -8.93
C LEU A 109 -10.43 -11.58 -9.29
N LYS A 110 -10.78 -12.86 -9.53
CA LYS A 110 -12.17 -13.29 -9.72
C LYS A 110 -13.10 -12.88 -8.59
N LYS A 111 -12.58 -12.75 -7.37
CA LYS A 111 -13.34 -12.38 -6.17
C LYS A 111 -13.62 -10.88 -6.07
N LEU A 112 -13.02 -10.07 -6.94
CA LEU A 112 -13.33 -8.65 -7.05
C LEU A 112 -14.50 -8.50 -8.01
N ASP A 113 -15.73 -8.63 -7.48
CA ASP A 113 -16.95 -8.63 -8.28
C ASP A 113 -17.18 -7.28 -8.99
N SER A 114 -16.69 -6.18 -8.41
CA SER A 114 -16.80 -4.82 -8.93
C SER A 114 -15.69 -4.43 -9.92
N LEU A 115 -14.70 -5.29 -10.18
CA LEU A 115 -13.55 -4.96 -11.04
C LEU A 115 -13.97 -4.86 -12.51
N LYS A 116 -13.87 -3.67 -13.08
CA LYS A 116 -14.25 -3.35 -14.46
C LYS A 116 -13.06 -3.18 -15.39
N SER A 117 -11.96 -2.62 -14.89
CA SER A 117 -10.77 -2.31 -15.69
C SER A 117 -9.50 -2.86 -15.05
N LEU A 118 -8.70 -3.56 -15.85
CA LEU A 118 -7.44 -4.16 -15.45
C LEU A 118 -6.38 -3.84 -16.50
N ASP A 119 -5.24 -3.31 -16.06
CA ASP A 119 -4.06 -3.09 -16.91
C ASP A 119 -2.92 -4.00 -16.45
N LEU A 120 -2.41 -4.80 -17.38
CA LEU A 120 -1.30 -5.74 -17.20
C LEU A 120 -0.20 -5.47 -18.23
N PHE A 121 -0.21 -4.32 -18.91
CA PHE A 121 0.77 -3.98 -19.92
C PHE A 121 2.21 -4.16 -19.39
N ASN A 122 3.11 -4.65 -20.23
CA ASN A 122 4.51 -4.90 -19.84
C ASN A 122 4.69 -5.91 -18.67
N CYS A 123 3.72 -6.81 -18.45
CA CYS A 123 3.91 -8.02 -17.64
C CYS A 123 4.34 -9.23 -18.51
N GLU A 124 4.91 -10.27 -17.92
CA GLU A 124 5.31 -11.46 -18.69
C GLU A 124 4.09 -12.24 -19.24
N VAL A 125 2.95 -12.17 -18.53
CA VAL A 125 1.68 -12.81 -18.91
C VAL A 125 1.13 -12.33 -20.26
N THR A 126 1.45 -11.10 -20.68
CA THR A 126 0.97 -10.54 -21.95
C THR A 126 1.61 -11.21 -23.18
N ASN A 127 2.71 -11.95 -22.99
CA ASN A 127 3.40 -12.68 -24.05
C ASN A 127 2.80 -14.07 -24.30
N LEU A 128 1.82 -14.50 -23.49
CA LEU A 128 1.15 -15.78 -23.66
C LEU A 128 0.21 -15.72 -24.88
N ASN A 129 0.13 -16.84 -25.60
CA ASN A 129 -0.88 -17.00 -26.65
C ASN A 129 -2.28 -16.90 -26.04
N ASP A 130 -3.21 -16.31 -26.78
CA ASP A 130 -4.61 -16.14 -26.37
C ASP A 130 -4.76 -15.44 -25.01
N TYR A 131 -3.78 -14.58 -24.63
CA TYR A 131 -3.75 -13.87 -23.35
C TYR A 131 -5.06 -13.13 -23.08
N ARG A 132 -5.52 -12.26 -24.00
CA ARG A 132 -6.76 -11.48 -23.82
C ARG A 132 -7.98 -12.40 -23.63
N GLU A 133 -8.17 -13.38 -24.51
CA GLU A 133 -9.29 -14.31 -24.42
C GLU A 133 -9.25 -15.11 -23.11
N SER A 134 -8.07 -15.56 -22.70
CA SER A 134 -7.87 -16.30 -21.45
C SER A 134 -8.20 -15.45 -20.23
N VAL A 135 -7.80 -14.18 -20.22
CA VAL A 135 -8.10 -13.25 -19.12
C VAL A 135 -9.58 -12.92 -19.07
N PHE A 136 -10.24 -12.59 -20.18
CA PHE A 136 -11.69 -12.32 -20.18
C PHE A 136 -12.51 -13.56 -19.80
N LYS A 137 -12.07 -14.77 -20.21
CA LYS A 137 -12.68 -16.02 -19.77
C LYS A 137 -12.48 -16.28 -18.28
N LEU A 138 -11.33 -15.87 -17.74
CA LEU A 138 -11.01 -16.01 -16.32
C LEU A 138 -11.80 -15.01 -15.47
N LEU A 139 -11.90 -13.77 -15.93
CA LEU A 139 -12.49 -12.62 -15.23
C LEU A 139 -13.68 -12.09 -16.02
N PRO A 140 -14.84 -12.79 -16.01
CA PRO A 140 -16.00 -12.41 -16.80
C PRO A 140 -16.65 -11.10 -16.35
N GLN A 141 -16.34 -10.59 -15.15
CA GLN A 141 -16.77 -9.27 -14.69
C GLN A 141 -16.02 -8.11 -15.38
N LEU A 142 -14.87 -8.40 -16.00
CA LEU A 142 -14.00 -7.38 -16.56
C LEU A 142 -14.60 -6.82 -17.86
N THR A 143 -14.65 -5.50 -17.95
CA THR A 143 -15.11 -4.79 -19.16
C THR A 143 -13.91 -4.42 -20.04
N TYR A 144 -12.84 -3.93 -19.43
CA TYR A 144 -11.65 -3.43 -20.12
C TYR A 144 -10.39 -4.13 -19.64
N LEU A 145 -9.57 -4.55 -20.60
CA LEU A 145 -8.25 -5.12 -20.38
C LEU A 145 -7.23 -4.31 -21.19
N ASP A 146 -6.21 -3.79 -20.52
CA ASP A 146 -5.14 -2.97 -21.14
C ASP A 146 -5.70 -1.77 -21.94
N GLY A 147 -6.84 -1.21 -21.49
CA GLY A 147 -7.52 -0.08 -22.14
C GLY A 147 -8.49 -0.45 -23.26
N TYR A 148 -8.70 -1.74 -23.55
CA TYR A 148 -9.59 -2.19 -24.63
C TYR A 148 -10.60 -3.22 -24.14
N ASP A 149 -11.83 -3.18 -24.67
CA ASP A 149 -12.85 -4.19 -24.40
C ASP A 149 -12.62 -5.51 -25.18
N VAL A 150 -13.54 -6.45 -25.04
CA VAL A 150 -13.49 -7.75 -25.74
C VAL A 150 -13.64 -7.62 -27.27
N GLU A 151 -14.18 -6.51 -27.76
CA GLU A 151 -14.34 -6.20 -29.19
C GLU A 151 -13.20 -5.30 -29.72
N ASP A 152 -12.11 -5.14 -28.96
CA ASP A 152 -10.96 -4.27 -29.23
C ASP A 152 -11.32 -2.78 -29.42
N ARG A 153 -12.39 -2.31 -28.74
CA ARG A 153 -12.69 -0.88 -28.64
C ARG A 153 -11.96 -0.28 -27.46
N GLU A 154 -11.32 0.86 -27.69
CA GLU A 154 -10.67 1.64 -26.64
C GLU A 154 -11.70 2.15 -25.64
N ALA A 155 -11.37 2.07 -24.34
CA ALA A 155 -12.17 2.64 -23.28
C ALA A 155 -12.28 4.16 -23.48
N SER A 156 -13.47 4.71 -23.27
CA SER A 156 -13.65 6.17 -23.28
C SER A 156 -12.93 6.78 -22.08
N ASP A 157 -12.29 7.94 -22.24
CA ASP A 157 -11.69 8.68 -21.13
C ASP A 157 -12.70 8.96 -19.99
N SER A 158 -14.00 9.00 -20.32
CA SER A 158 -15.09 9.17 -19.34
C SER A 158 -15.34 7.94 -18.45
N ASP A 159 -14.89 6.74 -18.85
CA ASP A 159 -15.11 5.51 -18.07
C ASP A 159 -14.07 5.34 -16.95
N GLY A 160 -12.97 6.11 -16.99
CA GLY A 160 -11.87 6.08 -16.03
C GLY A 160 -11.91 7.19 -14.97
N GLU A 161 -12.80 8.17 -15.14
CA GLU A 161 -13.19 9.10 -14.09
C GLU A 161 -14.11 8.30 -13.16
N VAL A 162 -13.70 8.15 -11.90
CA VAL A 162 -14.62 7.64 -10.86
C VAL A 162 -15.84 8.55 -10.90
N ASP A 163 -16.94 8.05 -11.46
CA ASP A 163 -18.20 8.78 -11.60
C ASP A 163 -18.44 9.56 -10.32
N GLY A 164 -18.54 10.88 -10.50
CA GLY A 164 -18.59 11.84 -9.41
C GLY A 164 -19.69 11.46 -8.45
N VAL A 165 -19.29 11.21 -7.20
CA VAL A 165 -20.10 11.40 -5.99
C VAL A 165 -21.58 11.06 -6.21
N ASP A 166 -21.91 9.77 -6.23
CA ASP A 166 -23.17 9.37 -5.59
C ASP A 166 -22.95 9.66 -4.09
N ASP A 167 -23.19 10.91 -3.71
CA ASP A 167 -23.64 11.29 -2.37
C ASP A 167 -24.97 10.55 -2.17
N ASP A 168 -24.89 9.25 -1.89
CA ASP A 168 -25.87 8.60 -1.02
C ASP A 168 -25.58 9.10 0.40
N ASP A 169 -25.79 10.40 0.60
CA ASP A 169 -26.22 10.96 1.89
C ASP A 169 -27.64 10.41 2.09
N ASP A 170 -27.73 9.15 2.52
CA ASP A 170 -28.89 8.63 3.23
C ASP A 170 -28.91 9.30 4.62
N GLU A 171 -29.11 10.63 4.65
CA GLU A 171 -29.76 11.28 5.77
C GLU A 171 -31.26 11.05 5.59
N GLU A 172 -31.75 9.90 6.07
CA GLU A 172 -33.16 9.74 6.43
C GLU A 172 -33.47 10.68 7.62
N ASP A 173 -33.58 11.98 7.34
CA ASP A 173 -34.27 12.93 8.20
C ASP A 173 -35.78 12.70 7.99
N GLU A 174 -36.35 11.79 8.79
CA GLU A 174 -37.80 11.69 8.92
C GLU A 174 -38.32 13.01 9.50
N GLU A 175 -39.01 13.76 8.63
CA GLU A 175 -39.68 15.01 8.92
C GLU A 175 -40.56 14.93 10.18
N GLY A 176 -40.53 16.02 10.93
CA GLY A 176 -41.20 16.17 12.20
C GLY A 176 -42.72 16.03 12.16
N GLU A 177 -43.24 15.44 13.23
CA GLU A 177 -44.58 15.76 13.69
C GLU A 177 -44.47 16.82 14.81
N GLU A 178 -44.94 18.01 14.44
CA GLU A 178 -45.33 19.09 15.33
C GLU A 178 -46.35 18.58 16.36
N GLU A 179 -46.09 18.70 17.66
CA GLU A 179 -47.18 18.86 18.64
C GLU A 179 -46.82 19.92 19.69
N ASP A 180 -47.56 21.03 19.60
CA ASP A 180 -47.92 21.99 20.66
C ASP A 180 -47.94 21.36 22.07
N PHE A 181 -47.28 21.99 23.06
CA PHE A 181 -47.98 22.38 24.29
C PHE A 181 -47.18 23.33 25.22
N ASP A 182 -47.79 24.50 25.41
CA ASP A 182 -47.87 25.39 26.58
C ASP A 182 -46.60 25.94 27.27
N GLU A 183 -46.49 27.27 27.12
CA GLU A 183 -45.89 28.21 28.06
C GLU A 183 -46.61 28.14 29.43
N GLU A 184 -45.86 27.85 30.50
CA GLU A 184 -46.15 28.45 31.80
C GLU A 184 -44.90 29.18 32.31
N ASP A 185 -45.07 30.49 32.32
CA ASP A 185 -44.27 31.53 32.94
C ASP A 185 -44.44 31.41 34.46
N ASP A 186 -43.35 31.27 35.21
CA ASP A 186 -43.32 31.60 36.64
C ASP A 186 -41.94 32.20 36.94
N ASP A 187 -41.93 33.53 36.97
CA ASP A 187 -41.00 34.36 37.72
C ASP A 187 -40.87 33.84 39.17
N ASP A 188 -39.66 33.74 39.70
CA ASP A 188 -39.37 34.39 40.98
C ASP A 188 -37.87 34.55 41.26
N GLU A 189 -37.61 35.73 41.81
CA GLU A 189 -36.37 36.44 42.03
C GLU A 189 -35.65 35.98 43.34
N GLU A 190 -34.49 36.60 43.61
CA GLU A 190 -33.72 36.61 44.88
C GLU A 190 -32.77 35.41 45.06
N GLY A 191 -31.44 35.57 44.98
CA GLY A 191 -30.65 36.42 45.88
C GLY A 191 -30.11 35.57 47.03
N VAL A 192 -28.79 35.52 47.21
CA VAL A 192 -28.04 35.55 48.49
C VAL A 192 -26.57 35.20 48.21
N GLU A 193 -25.74 36.21 48.43
CA GLU A 193 -24.29 36.11 48.65
C GLU A 193 -24.02 35.35 49.96
N GLY A 194 -22.99 34.52 49.99
CA GLY A 194 -22.55 33.86 51.21
C GLY A 194 -21.16 33.26 51.04
N GLU A 195 -20.21 33.88 51.74
CA GLU A 195 -18.79 33.58 51.87
C GLU A 195 -18.53 32.29 52.70
N GLU A 196 -17.33 32.22 53.29
CA GLU A 196 -16.72 31.17 54.15
C GLU A 196 -15.94 30.12 53.32
N GLU A 197 -14.63 30.26 53.07
CA GLU A 197 -13.45 30.22 53.97
C GLU A 197 -13.15 28.85 54.61
N ASP A 198 -11.84 28.62 54.80
CA ASP A 198 -11.14 27.48 55.42
C ASP A 198 -10.97 26.21 54.55
N GLU A 199 -9.76 25.68 54.34
CA GLU A 199 -8.83 25.20 55.37
C GLU A 199 -7.33 25.32 54.98
N VAL A 200 -6.51 25.30 56.03
CA VAL A 200 -5.12 25.74 56.18
C VAL A 200 -4.10 24.58 56.17
N SER A 201 -2.82 24.96 56.02
CA SER A 201 -1.56 24.27 56.43
C SER A 201 -0.98 23.21 55.47
N GLY A 202 0.34 23.09 55.27
CA GLY A 202 1.53 23.71 55.87
C GLY A 202 2.79 22.91 55.48
N ASP A 203 3.96 23.55 55.66
CA ASP A 203 5.37 23.08 55.55
C ASP A 203 5.91 22.69 54.16
N GLU A 204 6.88 23.42 53.57
CA GLU A 204 8.30 23.62 53.92
C GLU A 204 9.14 22.33 53.90
N GLU A 205 10.09 22.25 52.96
CA GLU A 205 11.52 22.01 53.26
C GLU A 205 12.38 22.14 51.98
N GLU A 206 13.51 22.81 52.14
CA GLU A 206 14.58 23.05 51.19
C GLU A 206 15.55 21.86 51.15
N GLU A 207 16.15 21.53 50.00
CA GLU A 207 17.53 20.99 49.97
C GLU A 207 18.29 21.46 48.72
N ASP A 208 19.26 22.33 49.00
CA ASP A 208 20.47 22.62 48.23
C ASP A 208 21.44 21.44 48.33
N VAL A 209 21.91 20.89 47.20
CA VAL A 209 23.25 20.30 47.11
C VAL A 209 23.78 20.47 45.68
N GLY A 210 24.69 21.43 45.50
CA GLY A 210 25.64 21.42 44.39
C GLY A 210 26.77 20.43 44.66
N ILE A 211 27.16 19.64 43.65
CA ILE A 211 28.47 18.99 43.59
C ILE A 211 29.03 19.10 42.17
N ASP A 212 30.15 19.80 42.17
CA ASP A 212 31.30 19.86 41.27
C ASP A 212 31.94 18.50 40.95
N GLY A 213 32.62 18.42 39.81
CA GLY A 213 33.38 17.21 39.46
C GLY A 213 33.96 17.26 38.06
N GLU A 214 34.94 18.15 37.86
CA GLU A 214 35.96 18.04 36.83
C GLU A 214 36.68 16.69 36.96
N VAL A 215 36.96 16.01 35.84
CA VAL A 215 38.26 15.36 35.59
C VAL A 215 38.46 15.23 34.09
N GLU A 216 39.60 15.76 33.67
CA GLU A 216 40.23 15.70 32.36
C GLU A 216 40.93 14.35 32.14
N ASP A 217 41.60 14.28 30.98
CA ASP A 217 42.73 13.42 30.61
C ASP A 217 42.37 12.06 30.00
N GLU A 218 42.52 11.91 28.67
CA GLU A 218 43.77 11.83 27.87
C GLU A 218 44.34 10.40 27.86
N ASP A 219 45.02 10.13 26.75
CA ASP A 219 45.87 8.97 26.46
C ASP A 219 45.17 7.68 25.98
N ASP A 220 45.72 6.92 25.04
CA ASP A 220 46.59 7.17 23.87
C ASP A 220 46.71 5.78 23.19
N GLU A 221 47.20 5.81 21.95
CA GLU A 221 48.00 4.74 21.31
C GLU A 221 47.34 3.39 20.92
N ASP A 222 47.22 3.23 19.59
CA ASP A 222 47.93 2.23 18.76
C ASP A 222 48.31 0.88 19.40
N ASP A 223 47.99 -0.23 18.74
CA ASP A 223 48.98 -1.00 17.97
C ASP A 223 48.36 -2.27 17.34
N ASP A 224 48.99 -2.66 16.25
CA ASP A 224 48.76 -3.77 15.36
C ASP A 224 48.82 -5.18 16.00
N GLU A 225 48.18 -6.15 15.35
CA GLU A 225 48.82 -7.37 14.80
C GLU A 225 47.91 -8.61 14.75
N GLU A 226 48.25 -9.42 13.74
CA GLU A 226 47.65 -10.63 13.20
C GLU A 226 47.45 -11.80 14.19
N VAL A 227 46.49 -12.68 13.86
CA VAL A 227 46.53 -14.17 13.78
C VAL A 227 45.08 -14.69 13.92
N GLU A 228 44.53 -15.71 13.26
CA GLU A 228 45.00 -16.87 12.50
C GLU A 228 43.82 -17.43 11.67
N ALA A 229 44.16 -18.29 10.72
CA ALA A 229 43.30 -18.84 9.67
C ALA A 229 42.22 -19.83 10.13
N VAL A 230 41.08 -19.87 9.43
CA VAL A 230 40.39 -21.14 9.13
C VAL A 230 39.86 -21.15 7.69
N LYS A 231 40.27 -22.21 6.99
CA LYS A 231 40.10 -22.62 5.60
C LYS A 231 38.63 -22.99 5.27
N GLY A 232 38.14 -22.59 4.09
CA GLY A 232 36.90 -23.09 3.49
C GLY A 232 37.04 -23.21 1.97
N GLU A 233 36.88 -24.44 1.46
CA GLU A 233 37.28 -24.92 0.14
C GLU A 233 36.58 -24.28 -1.07
N LYS A 234 37.37 -23.94 -2.09
CA LYS A 234 36.93 -23.66 -3.47
C LYS A 234 36.87 -24.96 -4.26
N ARG A 235 35.73 -25.26 -4.88
CA ARG A 235 35.57 -26.35 -5.85
C ARG A 235 36.38 -26.05 -7.11
N LYS A 236 37.34 -26.92 -7.43
CA LYS A 236 38.07 -26.93 -8.69
C LYS A 236 37.36 -27.82 -9.72
N ARG A 237 37.42 -27.33 -10.94
CA ARG A 237 37.09 -27.93 -12.23
C ARG A 237 38.29 -28.77 -12.66
N GLU A 238 38.06 -29.97 -13.18
CA GLU A 238 39.05 -30.77 -13.91
C GLU A 238 38.61 -30.89 -15.38
N PRO A 239 39.52 -30.68 -16.34
CA PRO A 239 39.46 -31.24 -17.69
C PRO A 239 40.28 -32.55 -17.76
N ASP A 240 40.44 -33.10 -18.96
CA ASP A 240 41.22 -34.28 -19.38
C ASP A 240 40.31 -35.49 -19.70
N ASP A 241 40.46 -36.23 -20.80
CA ASP A 241 41.41 -36.17 -21.90
C ASP A 241 40.87 -36.95 -23.10
N GLU A 242 41.56 -36.73 -24.21
CA GLU A 242 41.51 -37.28 -25.57
C GLU A 242 41.28 -38.81 -25.68
N ASP A 243 40.61 -39.24 -26.76
CA ASP A 243 41.08 -40.35 -27.60
C ASP A 243 40.42 -40.30 -28.98
N ASP A 244 41.29 -40.41 -29.98
CA ASP A 244 41.07 -40.56 -31.42
C ASP A 244 40.13 -41.73 -31.76
N ASP A 245 39.45 -41.65 -32.91
CA ASP A 245 39.68 -42.59 -34.01
C ASP A 245 38.82 -42.22 -35.23
N ASP A 246 39.53 -42.17 -36.36
CA ASP A 246 39.05 -42.10 -37.73
C ASP A 246 38.09 -43.25 -38.08
N ASP A 247 37.15 -43.00 -39.00
CA ASP A 247 36.83 -43.92 -40.11
C ASP A 247 35.75 -43.27 -41.00
N ASP A 248 36.23 -42.69 -42.10
CA ASP A 248 35.93 -43.02 -43.50
C ASP A 248 34.50 -43.40 -43.97
N ASP A 249 34.33 -43.08 -45.26
CA ASP A 249 33.37 -43.55 -46.26
C ASP A 249 32.04 -42.78 -46.38
N ASP A 250 31.93 -41.88 -47.36
CA ASP A 250 31.61 -42.15 -48.78
C ASP A 250 30.16 -42.62 -48.95
N GLU A 251 29.30 -41.73 -49.45
CA GLU A 251 28.78 -41.76 -50.84
C GLU A 251 27.48 -42.56 -50.96
N ASP A 252 26.74 -42.18 -52.00
CA ASP A 252 25.57 -42.79 -52.61
C ASP A 252 24.17 -42.41 -52.06
N ASP A 253 23.49 -41.42 -52.66
CA ASP A 253 22.81 -41.38 -53.97
C ASP A 253 21.46 -42.13 -54.00
N ASP A 254 20.45 -41.39 -54.48
CA ASP A 254 19.07 -41.76 -54.90
C ASP A 254 18.05 -42.37 -53.91
#